data_AF-A0A842IMW7-F1
#
_entry.id   AF-A0A842IMW7-F1
#
_cell.length_a   1.000
_cell.length_b   1.000
_cell.length_c   1.000
_cell.angle_alpha   90.00
_cell.angle_beta   90.00
_cell.angle_gamma   90.00
#
_symmetry.space_group_name_H-M   'P 1'
#
loop_
_entity.id
_entity.type
_entity.pdbx_description
1 polymer ?
#
loop_
_entity_poly.entity_id
_entity_poly.type
_entity_poly.pdbx_seq_one_letter_code
_entity_poly.pdbx_strand_id
1 'polypeptide(L)'
;MKTIKILLGFVLSATLLTSCYTEEININDNGPAISLNQLLNSYDLWYVDVNATQGYGETPFLQIAFTLTFDKGRLLANNNLVGLGSQGGGYGVEIGSYDAYDMVLDVNHVIDGFETFDVYQIDSNTIELYNPYNDTSYFLDGYQRSTFDYDFVFYDNIHYFLQEYEAWEKTFTSEFGALNEFDNENYLQFLSGGNDSTFRSSQDTSIGNPNAIYWDYTGVYGVGNITGNMYLKTLTLDYDFFDNEYFELSVIDDGTIELFHADSGTVYEFRGRGYIAYYRASNTEGKIIEKNHLPKKRKQKTKKVDNPRENKRS
;
A
#
# COMPACT_ATOMS: atom_id res chain seq x y z
N MET A 1 12.10 -55.25 14.28
CA MET A 1 13.07 -54.21 14.71
C MET A 1 14.11 -53.83 13.65
N LYS A 2 14.64 -54.74 12.82
CA LYS A 2 15.64 -54.40 11.78
C LYS A 2 15.06 -53.60 10.60
N THR A 3 13.85 -53.91 10.14
CA THR A 3 13.17 -53.23 9.03
C THR A 3 12.71 -51.81 9.36
N ILE A 4 12.19 -51.58 10.57
CA ILE A 4 11.78 -50.24 11.03
C ILE A 4 12.99 -49.30 11.14
N LYS A 5 14.15 -49.81 11.57
CA LYS A 5 15.39 -49.02 11.64
C LYS A 5 15.92 -48.61 10.27
N ILE A 6 15.75 -49.46 9.25
CA ILE A 6 16.13 -49.15 7.87
C ILE A 6 15.17 -48.10 7.28
N LEU A 7 13.87 -48.23 7.55
CA LEU A 7 12.87 -47.26 7.11
C LEU A 7 13.08 -45.88 7.76
N LEU A 8 13.39 -45.83 9.05
CA LEU A 8 13.68 -44.58 9.76
C LEU A 8 14.97 -43.91 9.25
N GLY A 9 15.99 -44.70 8.92
CA GLY A 9 17.23 -44.20 8.34
C GLY A 9 17.03 -43.59 6.94
N PHE A 10 16.18 -44.20 6.12
CA PHE A 10 15.87 -43.68 4.78
C PHE A 10 15.06 -42.38 4.83
N VAL A 11 14.11 -42.26 5.77
CA VAL A 11 13.33 -41.04 5.97
C VAL A 11 14.19 -39.89 6.49
N LEU A 12 15.15 -40.15 7.41
CA LEU A 12 16.05 -39.10 7.93
C LEU A 12 17.02 -38.57 6.86
N SER A 13 17.47 -39.43 5.94
CA SER A 13 18.34 -39.00 4.83
C SER A 13 17.59 -38.18 3.78
N ALA A 14 16.29 -38.43 3.58
CA ALA A 14 15.47 -37.65 2.66
C ALA A 14 15.18 -36.23 3.16
N THR A 15 15.10 -36.01 4.48
CA THR A 15 14.84 -34.68 5.06
C THR A 15 16.09 -33.79 5.13
N LEU A 16 17.30 -34.35 5.03
CA LEU A 16 18.56 -33.58 5.07
C LEU A 16 19.03 -33.11 3.68
N LEU A 17 18.32 -33.51 2.61
CA LEU A 17 18.59 -33.12 1.23
C LEU A 17 17.65 -32.02 0.71
N THR A 18 16.91 -31.34 1.59
CA THR A 18 16.28 -30.07 1.23
C THR A 18 17.38 -29.03 1.10
N SER A 19 17.96 -28.94 -0.11
CA SER A 19 18.82 -27.83 -0.49
C SER A 19 18.10 -26.52 -0.19
N CYS A 20 18.82 -25.51 0.32
CA CYS A 20 18.39 -24.13 0.15
C CYS A 20 18.12 -23.95 -1.35
N TYR A 21 16.85 -23.87 -1.73
CA TYR A 21 16.49 -23.33 -3.03
C TYR A 21 16.84 -21.85 -2.97
N THR A 22 17.97 -21.48 -3.56
CA THR A 22 18.16 -20.12 -4.04
C THR A 22 17.50 -20.09 -5.40
N GLU A 23 16.41 -19.33 -5.56
CA GLU A 23 15.98 -18.97 -6.91
C GLU A 23 17.10 -18.13 -7.51
N GLU A 24 17.95 -18.77 -8.32
CA GLU A 24 18.81 -18.03 -9.24
C GLU A 24 17.88 -17.32 -10.20
N ILE A 25 17.70 -16.02 -9.97
CA ILE A 25 17.11 -15.09 -10.92
C ILE A 25 17.91 -15.29 -12.21
N ASN A 26 17.33 -15.99 -13.18
CA ASN A 26 17.94 -16.15 -14.49
C ASN A 26 17.84 -14.79 -15.18
N ILE A 27 18.85 -13.96 -14.97
CA ILE A 27 19.01 -12.69 -15.68
C ILE A 27 19.19 -13.06 -17.15
N ASN A 28 18.12 -12.94 -17.93
CA ASN A 28 18.21 -13.05 -19.38
C ASN A 28 18.92 -11.80 -19.90
N ASP A 29 20.24 -11.89 -20.02
CA ASP A 29 21.13 -10.79 -20.40
C ASP A 29 20.93 -10.32 -21.86
N ASN A 30 20.08 -11.01 -22.63
CA ASN A 30 19.75 -10.65 -24.01
C ASN A 30 18.64 -9.60 -24.15
N GLY A 31 18.05 -9.14 -23.04
CA GLY A 31 16.93 -8.21 -23.03
C GLY A 31 15.67 -8.79 -23.69
N PRO A 32 14.52 -8.11 -23.55
CA PRO A 32 13.32 -8.48 -24.29
C PRO A 32 13.55 -8.42 -25.80
N ALA A 33 12.98 -9.36 -26.56
CA ALA A 33 12.95 -9.29 -28.03
C ALA A 33 12.05 -8.15 -28.57
N ILE A 34 11.38 -7.42 -27.67
CA ILE A 34 10.45 -6.32 -27.92
C ILE A 34 11.03 -5.02 -27.33
N SER A 35 10.59 -3.87 -27.83
CA SER A 35 11.00 -2.59 -27.24
C SER A 35 10.44 -2.43 -25.83
N LEU A 36 11.07 -1.58 -25.01
CA LEU A 36 10.57 -1.28 -23.66
C LEU A 36 9.12 -0.75 -23.70
N ASN A 37 8.80 0.12 -24.65
CA ASN A 37 7.41 0.57 -24.84
C ASN A 37 6.44 -0.59 -25.11
N GLN A 38 6.82 -1.57 -25.92
CA GLN A 38 6.01 -2.77 -26.15
C GLN A 38 5.87 -3.62 -24.88
N LEU A 39 6.94 -3.75 -24.10
CA LEU A 39 6.92 -4.48 -22.83
C LEU A 39 5.99 -3.80 -21.82
N LEU A 40 6.14 -2.50 -21.58
CA LEU A 40 5.31 -1.75 -20.64
C LEU A 40 3.82 -1.77 -21.03
N ASN A 41 3.50 -1.83 -22.33
CA ASN A 41 2.13 -1.91 -22.84
C ASN A 41 1.62 -3.35 -23.02
N SER A 42 2.39 -4.37 -22.61
CA SER A 42 1.93 -5.77 -22.65
C SER A 42 0.94 -6.11 -21.53
N TYR A 43 0.91 -5.28 -20.49
CA TYR A 43 -0.03 -5.35 -19.37
C TYR A 43 -0.74 -4.02 -19.18
N ASP A 44 -1.98 -4.08 -18.70
CA ASP A 44 -2.78 -2.90 -18.39
C ASP A 44 -2.28 -2.19 -17.12
N LEU A 45 -1.84 -2.96 -16.14
CA LEU A 45 -1.42 -2.51 -14.82
C LEU A 45 -0.10 -3.16 -14.45
N TRP A 46 0.76 -2.38 -13.81
CA TRP A 46 1.98 -2.85 -13.17
C TRP A 46 1.86 -2.64 -11.67
N TYR A 47 1.60 -3.70 -10.92
CA TYR A 47 1.55 -3.67 -9.46
C TYR A 47 2.96 -3.45 -8.91
N VAL A 48 3.12 -2.49 -8.00
CA VAL A 48 4.44 -2.19 -7.41
C VAL A 48 4.57 -2.95 -6.08
N ASP A 49 5.41 -3.98 -6.05
CA ASP A 49 5.69 -4.73 -4.84
C ASP A 49 6.78 -4.06 -3.99
N VAL A 50 6.36 -3.26 -3.02
CA VAL A 50 7.29 -2.62 -2.08
C VAL A 50 8.04 -3.61 -1.21
N ASN A 51 7.51 -4.82 -1.01
CA ASN A 51 8.16 -5.86 -0.22
C ASN A 51 9.33 -6.52 -0.97
N ALA A 52 9.35 -6.43 -2.30
CA ALA A 52 10.46 -6.89 -3.12
C ALA A 52 11.55 -5.83 -3.32
N THR A 53 11.34 -4.58 -2.85
CA THR A 53 12.31 -3.49 -3.00
C THR A 53 13.68 -3.85 -2.44
N GLN A 54 14.73 -3.62 -3.24
CA GLN A 54 16.13 -3.83 -2.87
C GLN A 54 16.87 -2.49 -2.91
N GLY A 55 17.81 -2.29 -1.98
CA GLY A 55 18.49 -1.01 -1.76
C GLY A 55 17.93 -0.21 -0.58
N TYR A 56 18.67 0.82 -0.16
CA TYR A 56 18.29 1.69 0.96
C TYR A 56 17.77 3.06 0.52
N GLY A 57 17.94 3.42 -0.75
CA GLY A 57 17.37 4.62 -1.34
C GLY A 57 15.87 4.47 -1.58
N GLU A 58 15.24 5.56 -2.04
CA GLU A 58 13.82 5.60 -2.32
C GLU A 58 13.52 6.52 -3.51
N THR A 59 12.54 6.12 -4.33
CA THR A 59 11.94 6.92 -5.39
C THR A 59 10.49 7.17 -4.95
N PRO A 60 10.11 8.41 -4.55
CA PRO A 60 8.92 8.62 -3.75
C PRO A 60 7.62 8.11 -4.39
N PHE A 61 7.30 8.44 -5.65
CA PHE A 61 6.07 7.96 -6.27
C PHE A 61 5.92 6.43 -6.28
N LEU A 62 7.01 5.67 -6.40
CA LEU A 62 6.98 4.20 -6.35
C LEU A 62 6.68 3.67 -4.94
N GLN A 63 7.02 4.43 -3.90
CA GLN A 63 6.67 4.08 -2.52
C GLN A 63 5.19 4.34 -2.20
N ILE A 64 4.50 5.12 -3.04
CA ILE A 64 3.09 5.49 -2.84
C ILE A 64 2.18 4.64 -3.74
N ALA A 65 2.52 4.50 -5.03
CA ALA A 65 1.67 3.91 -6.05
C ALA A 65 1.44 2.40 -5.86
N PHE A 66 0.18 1.97 -5.67
CA PHE A 66 -0.18 0.56 -5.70
C PHE A 66 0.02 -0.07 -7.08
N THR A 67 -0.36 0.64 -8.13
CA THR A 67 -0.15 0.22 -9.51
C THR A 67 0.27 1.40 -10.37
N LEU A 68 1.04 1.14 -11.42
CA LEU A 68 1.34 2.06 -12.51
C LEU A 68 0.69 1.62 -13.83
N THR A 69 0.40 2.57 -14.69
CA THR A 69 -0.06 2.35 -16.08
C THR A 69 0.70 3.26 -17.01
N PHE A 70 1.23 2.68 -18.09
CA PHE A 70 1.95 3.39 -19.14
C PHE A 70 1.04 3.52 -20.36
N ASP A 71 0.57 4.73 -20.67
CA ASP A 71 -0.34 4.97 -21.80
C ASP A 71 0.16 6.12 -22.67
N LYS A 72 0.76 5.78 -23.82
CA LYS A 72 1.15 6.74 -24.88
C LYS A 72 1.98 7.92 -24.35
N GLY A 73 2.96 7.61 -23.50
CA GLY A 73 3.83 8.61 -22.87
C GLY A 73 3.25 9.26 -21.61
N ARG A 74 2.02 8.93 -21.21
CA ARG A 74 1.46 9.31 -19.91
C ARG A 74 1.68 8.21 -18.88
N LEU A 75 2.05 8.61 -17.67
CA LEU A 75 2.17 7.71 -16.53
C LEU A 75 0.97 7.94 -15.62
N LEU A 76 0.17 6.89 -15.40
CA LEU A 76 -0.93 6.91 -14.44
C LEU A 76 -0.60 6.02 -13.24
N ALA A 77 -1.19 6.31 -12.09
CA ALA A 77 -1.03 5.51 -10.89
C ALA A 77 -2.29 5.48 -10.01
N ASN A 78 -2.49 4.34 -9.34
CA ASN A 78 -3.40 4.23 -8.21
C ASN A 78 -2.61 4.49 -6.92
N ASN A 79 -2.68 5.71 -6.37
CA ASN A 79 -1.93 6.13 -5.17
C ASN A 79 -2.77 6.12 -3.89
N ASN A 80 -4.10 6.08 -4.05
CA ASN A 80 -5.09 6.03 -2.98
C ASN A 80 -5.83 4.68 -3.03
N LEU A 81 -6.24 4.21 -1.87
CA LEU A 81 -7.17 3.10 -1.73
C LEU A 81 -8.62 3.55 -1.93
N VAL A 82 -8.95 4.79 -1.54
CA VAL A 82 -10.23 5.41 -1.88
C VAL A 82 -10.36 5.50 -3.40
N GLY A 83 -11.39 4.85 -3.95
CA GLY A 83 -11.64 4.78 -5.38
C GLY A 83 -10.73 3.82 -6.14
N LEU A 84 -9.96 2.96 -5.46
CA LEU A 84 -9.16 1.92 -6.11
C LEU A 84 -10.06 1.04 -6.99
N GLY A 85 -9.62 0.75 -8.22
CA GLY A 85 -10.40 -0.05 -9.19
C GLY A 85 -11.51 0.71 -9.93
N SER A 86 -11.95 1.88 -9.45
CA SER A 86 -12.95 2.72 -10.13
C SER A 86 -12.35 4.01 -10.71
N GLN A 87 -11.36 4.59 -10.04
CA GLN A 87 -10.69 5.81 -10.44
C GLN A 87 -9.97 5.63 -11.79
N GLY A 88 -10.24 6.52 -12.73
CA GLY A 88 -9.72 6.41 -14.10
C GLY A 88 -10.14 5.11 -14.81
N GLY A 89 -11.26 4.50 -14.41
CA GLY A 89 -11.67 3.18 -14.89
C GLY A 89 -10.82 2.02 -14.35
N GLY A 90 -10.07 2.25 -13.27
CA GLY A 90 -9.16 1.28 -12.64
C GLY A 90 -7.67 1.52 -12.94
N TYR A 91 -7.35 2.43 -13.86
CA TYR A 91 -5.98 2.82 -14.20
C TYR A 91 -5.40 3.91 -13.29
N GLY A 92 -6.21 4.49 -12.40
CA GLY A 92 -5.80 5.55 -11.49
C GLY A 92 -5.80 6.94 -12.15
N VAL A 93 -4.86 7.78 -11.75
CA VAL A 93 -4.75 9.20 -12.17
C VAL A 93 -3.40 9.46 -12.81
N GLU A 94 -3.36 10.40 -13.76
CA GLU A 94 -2.11 10.79 -14.44
C GLU A 94 -1.17 11.50 -13.46
N ILE A 95 -0.01 10.91 -13.18
CA ILE A 95 1.01 11.40 -12.25
C ILE A 95 2.24 11.98 -12.95
N GLY A 96 2.29 11.93 -14.28
CA GLY A 96 3.39 12.48 -15.07
C GLY A 96 3.46 11.93 -16.48
N SER A 97 4.60 12.12 -17.10
CA SER A 97 4.91 11.57 -18.42
C SER A 97 6.12 10.65 -18.34
N TYR A 98 6.23 9.72 -19.29
CA TYR A 98 7.39 8.85 -19.42
C TYR A 98 7.90 8.81 -20.86
N ASP A 99 9.19 8.52 -21.00
CA ASP A 99 9.82 8.12 -22.26
C ASP A 99 10.55 6.79 -22.04
N ALA A 100 10.54 5.92 -23.06
CA ALA A 100 11.05 4.57 -22.97
C ALA A 100 11.83 4.20 -24.23
N TYR A 101 13.14 3.99 -24.06
CA TYR A 101 14.11 3.73 -25.13
C TYR A 101 15.26 2.89 -24.59
N ASP A 102 15.88 2.01 -25.38
CA ASP A 102 17.09 1.25 -25.00
C ASP A 102 17.09 0.62 -23.58
N MET A 103 15.93 0.11 -23.14
CA MET A 103 15.71 -0.42 -21.78
C MET A 103 15.95 0.60 -20.65
N VAL A 104 15.82 1.88 -20.98
CA VAL A 104 15.79 3.02 -20.07
C VAL A 104 14.37 3.57 -20.03
N LEU A 105 13.85 3.73 -18.82
CA LEU A 105 12.60 4.42 -18.54
C LEU A 105 12.92 5.76 -17.87
N ASP A 106 12.62 6.84 -18.56
CA ASP A 106 12.69 8.19 -18.01
C ASP A 106 11.28 8.64 -17.61
N VAL A 107 11.12 9.10 -16.38
CA VAL A 107 9.85 9.57 -15.83
C VAL A 107 10.01 11.03 -15.44
N ASN A 108 9.10 11.87 -15.91
CA ASN A 108 8.91 13.22 -15.40
C ASN A 108 7.66 13.22 -14.52
N HIS A 109 7.86 12.95 -13.22
CA HIS A 109 6.78 12.97 -12.22
C HIS A 109 6.39 14.40 -11.89
N VAL A 110 5.09 14.66 -11.75
CA VAL A 110 4.57 16.02 -11.57
C VAL A 110 5.05 16.68 -10.26
N ILE A 111 5.31 15.88 -9.22
CA ILE A 111 5.79 16.37 -7.91
C ILE A 111 7.27 16.06 -7.68
N ASP A 112 7.69 14.83 -7.95
CA ASP A 112 9.04 14.35 -7.60
C ASP A 112 10.09 14.76 -8.64
N GLY A 113 9.65 15.23 -9.81
CA GLY A 113 10.54 15.65 -10.89
C GLY A 113 11.04 14.47 -11.71
N PHE A 114 12.24 14.62 -12.24
CA PHE A 114 12.83 13.64 -13.14
C PHE A 114 13.41 12.45 -12.37
N GLU A 115 13.01 11.25 -12.77
CA GLU A 115 13.53 9.97 -12.30
C GLU A 115 13.87 9.11 -13.51
N THR A 116 14.90 8.28 -13.39
CA THR A 116 15.33 7.41 -14.49
C THR A 116 15.65 6.02 -13.98
N PHE A 117 15.34 5.03 -14.81
CA PHE A 117 15.49 3.62 -14.46
C PHE A 117 16.13 2.84 -15.60
N ASP A 118 17.06 1.97 -15.25
CA ASP A 118 17.40 0.83 -16.09
C ASP A 118 16.34 -0.25 -15.85
N VAL A 119 15.73 -0.75 -16.93
CA VAL A 119 14.65 -1.72 -16.86
C VAL A 119 15.18 -3.10 -17.21
N TYR A 120 14.89 -4.08 -16.37
CA TYR A 120 15.21 -5.49 -16.61
C TYR A 120 13.93 -6.31 -16.63
N GLN A 121 13.75 -7.13 -17.67
CA GLN A 121 12.68 -8.13 -17.66
C GLN A 121 13.18 -9.34 -16.85
N ILE A 122 12.50 -9.64 -15.75
CA ILE A 122 12.85 -10.76 -14.88
C ILE A 122 12.21 -12.05 -15.39
N ASP A 123 10.93 -11.97 -15.77
CA ASP A 123 10.19 -13.08 -16.37
C ASP A 123 9.08 -12.57 -17.31
N SER A 124 8.08 -13.40 -17.61
CA SER A 124 6.98 -13.05 -18.51
C SER A 124 6.13 -11.87 -18.08
N ASN A 125 5.97 -11.63 -16.78
CA ASN A 125 5.13 -10.57 -16.22
C ASN A 125 5.83 -9.74 -15.14
N THR A 126 7.09 -10.01 -14.82
CA THR A 126 7.85 -9.26 -13.82
C THR A 126 8.91 -8.39 -14.47
N ILE A 127 8.96 -7.11 -14.11
CA ILE A 127 10.04 -6.19 -14.46
C ILE A 127 10.70 -5.62 -13.20
N GLU A 128 11.98 -5.31 -13.32
CA GLU A 128 12.72 -4.53 -12.35
C GLU A 128 12.97 -3.13 -12.90
N LEU A 129 12.67 -2.11 -12.10
CA LEU A 129 13.06 -0.72 -12.32
C LEU A 129 14.22 -0.39 -11.37
N TYR A 130 15.45 -0.38 -11.89
CA TYR A 130 16.64 -0.01 -11.12
C TYR A 130 16.95 1.47 -11.31
N ASN A 131 16.94 2.25 -10.22
CA ASN A 131 17.32 3.65 -10.25
C ASN A 131 18.83 3.79 -9.89
N PRO A 132 19.68 4.20 -10.86
CA PRO A 132 21.12 4.26 -10.67
C PRO A 132 21.57 5.42 -9.75
N TYR A 133 20.73 6.41 -9.48
CA TYR A 133 21.08 7.57 -8.65
C TYR A 133 20.86 7.35 -7.15
N ASN A 134 19.92 6.47 -6.79
CA ASN A 134 19.65 6.12 -5.39
C ASN A 134 19.93 4.65 -5.07
N ASP A 135 20.46 3.90 -6.03
CA ASP A 135 20.83 2.49 -5.93
C ASP A 135 19.68 1.60 -5.42
N THR A 136 18.48 1.82 -5.95
CA THR A 136 17.26 1.13 -5.51
C THR A 136 16.55 0.43 -6.67
N SER A 137 16.17 -0.82 -6.46
CA SER A 137 15.43 -1.64 -7.42
C SER A 137 14.01 -1.87 -6.93
N TYR A 138 13.05 -1.60 -7.80
CA TYR A 138 11.62 -1.87 -7.60
C TYR A 138 11.18 -2.98 -8.53
N PHE A 139 10.41 -3.94 -8.02
CA PHE A 139 9.88 -5.04 -8.80
C PHE A 139 8.39 -4.83 -9.02
N LEU A 140 7.99 -4.94 -10.29
CA LEU A 140 6.62 -4.68 -10.73
C LEU A 140 6.08 -5.90 -11.45
N ASP A 141 4.87 -6.30 -11.07
CA ASP A 141 4.14 -7.43 -11.64
C ASP A 141 3.03 -6.93 -12.57
N GLY A 142 3.03 -7.43 -13.81
CA GLY A 142 2.10 -7.09 -14.86
C GLY A 142 0.78 -7.85 -14.73
N TYR A 143 -0.33 -7.13 -14.83
CA TYR A 143 -1.69 -7.67 -14.80
C TYR A 143 -2.58 -7.07 -15.89
N GLN A 144 -3.55 -7.86 -16.34
CA GLN A 144 -4.67 -7.36 -17.12
C GLN A 144 -5.70 -6.77 -16.15
N ARG A 145 -6.24 -5.59 -16.45
CA ARG A 145 -7.14 -4.85 -15.54
C ARG A 145 -8.39 -5.66 -15.19
N SER A 146 -8.90 -6.42 -16.16
CA SER A 146 -10.11 -7.23 -16.01
C SER A 146 -9.97 -8.41 -15.03
N THR A 147 -8.74 -8.79 -14.69
CA THR A 147 -8.44 -9.93 -13.79
C THR A 147 -7.64 -9.51 -12.57
N PHE A 148 -7.41 -8.21 -12.37
CA PHE A 148 -6.66 -7.70 -11.23
C PHE A 148 -7.52 -7.69 -9.97
N ASP A 149 -6.97 -8.21 -8.87
CA ASP A 149 -7.68 -8.31 -7.60
C ASP A 149 -7.49 -7.02 -6.78
N TYR A 150 -8.35 -6.04 -7.05
CA TYR A 150 -8.35 -4.77 -6.34
C TYR A 150 -8.73 -4.92 -4.86
N ASP A 151 -9.60 -5.87 -4.53
CA ASP A 151 -10.03 -6.14 -3.15
C ASP A 151 -8.84 -6.63 -2.32
N PHE A 152 -8.05 -7.56 -2.86
CA PHE A 152 -6.84 -8.03 -2.19
C PHE A 152 -5.88 -6.88 -1.88
N VAL A 153 -5.59 -6.03 -2.87
CA VAL A 153 -4.73 -4.86 -2.66
C VAL A 153 -5.32 -3.92 -1.62
N PHE A 154 -6.61 -3.64 -1.69
CA PHE A 154 -7.30 -2.77 -0.74
C PHE A 154 -7.18 -3.30 0.70
N TYR A 155 -7.54 -4.57 0.93
CA TYR A 155 -7.60 -5.14 2.26
C TYR A 155 -6.23 -5.54 2.83
N ASP A 156 -5.21 -5.84 2.02
CA ASP A 156 -3.83 -6.01 2.53
C ASP A 156 -3.20 -4.67 2.97
N ASN A 157 -3.75 -3.57 2.47
CA ASN A 157 -3.24 -2.22 2.68
C ASN A 157 -4.22 -1.32 3.43
N ILE A 158 -5.31 -1.84 3.99
CA ILE A 158 -6.37 -1.06 4.66
C ILE A 158 -5.86 -0.15 5.79
N HIS A 159 -4.72 -0.46 6.39
CA HIS A 159 -4.02 0.45 7.30
C HIS A 159 -3.80 1.84 6.67
N TYR A 160 -3.42 1.89 5.40
CA TYR A 160 -3.25 3.11 4.63
C TYR A 160 -4.56 3.80 4.28
N PHE A 161 -5.65 3.05 4.13
CA PHE A 161 -6.97 3.59 3.84
C PHE A 161 -7.47 4.46 4.99
N LEU A 162 -7.24 4.03 6.24
CA LEU A 162 -7.56 4.80 7.44
C LEU A 162 -6.87 6.18 7.47
N GLN A 163 -5.73 6.32 6.79
CA GLN A 163 -4.96 7.57 6.72
C GLN A 163 -5.37 8.48 5.54
N GLU A 164 -6.35 8.11 4.72
CA GLU A 164 -6.78 8.91 3.55
C GLU A 164 -7.84 9.96 3.88
N TYR A 165 -8.09 10.20 5.16
CA TYR A 165 -9.00 11.22 5.65
C TYR A 165 -8.36 12.00 6.79
N GLU A 166 -8.57 13.32 6.80
CA GLU A 166 -8.13 14.21 7.88
C GLU A 166 -8.77 13.83 9.22
N ALA A 167 -10.02 13.34 9.20
CA ALA A 167 -10.70 12.78 10.35
C ALA A 167 -11.75 11.74 9.95
N TRP A 168 -12.06 10.85 10.87
CA TRP A 168 -13.19 9.93 10.83
C TRP A 168 -14.20 10.42 11.86
N GLU A 169 -15.39 10.80 11.43
CA GLU A 169 -16.46 11.32 12.29
C GLU A 169 -17.46 10.22 12.61
N LYS A 170 -17.76 10.01 13.89
CA LYS A 170 -18.80 9.07 14.32
C LYS A 170 -20.16 9.55 13.85
N THR A 171 -20.80 8.76 13.00
CA THR A 171 -22.14 9.05 12.46
C THR A 171 -23.22 8.16 13.05
N PHE A 172 -22.83 7.06 13.70
CA PHE A 172 -23.75 6.10 14.29
C PHE A 172 -23.14 5.41 15.51
N THR A 173 -24.00 5.12 16.49
CA THR A 173 -23.75 4.23 17.62
C THR A 173 -24.99 3.35 17.77
N SER A 174 -24.80 2.03 17.90
CA SER A 174 -25.92 1.10 18.07
C SER A 174 -26.69 1.33 19.37
N GLU A 175 -27.99 1.00 19.36
CA GLU A 175 -28.84 1.00 20.57
C GLU A 175 -28.63 -0.25 21.46
N PHE A 176 -27.72 -1.14 21.07
CA PHE A 176 -27.30 -2.32 21.82
C PHE A 176 -25.81 -2.25 22.15
N GLY A 177 -25.38 -3.11 23.08
CA GLY A 177 -24.04 -3.09 23.67
C GLY A 177 -24.04 -2.49 25.07
N ALA A 178 -22.97 -2.75 25.83
CA ALA A 178 -22.77 -2.12 27.13
C ALA A 178 -22.19 -0.70 26.97
N LEU A 179 -22.61 0.22 27.85
CA LEU A 179 -22.01 1.55 27.90
C LEU A 179 -20.53 1.45 28.23
N ASN A 180 -19.70 2.23 27.54
CA ASN A 180 -18.25 2.25 27.69
C ASN A 180 -17.69 3.67 27.42
N GLU A 181 -16.43 3.92 27.78
CA GLU A 181 -15.85 5.27 27.67
C GLU A 181 -15.69 5.73 26.22
N PHE A 182 -15.46 4.80 25.29
CA PHE A 182 -15.35 5.10 23.85
C PHE A 182 -16.67 5.64 23.26
N ASP A 183 -17.82 5.45 23.93
CA ASP A 183 -19.09 6.08 23.55
C ASP A 183 -18.98 7.61 23.46
N ASN A 184 -18.03 8.24 24.15
CA ASN A 184 -17.80 9.68 24.13
C ASN A 184 -16.92 10.15 22.96
N GLU A 185 -16.16 9.25 22.31
CA GLU A 185 -15.26 9.59 21.21
C GLU A 185 -16.04 9.82 19.92
N ASN A 186 -15.95 11.02 19.36
CA ASN A 186 -16.73 11.45 18.20
C ASN A 186 -15.87 11.60 16.94
N TYR A 187 -14.56 11.79 17.09
CA TYR A 187 -13.63 11.83 15.96
C TYR A 187 -12.40 10.97 16.21
N LEU A 188 -11.95 10.29 15.17
CA LEU A 188 -10.65 9.62 15.12
C LEU A 188 -9.81 10.23 14.00
N GLN A 189 -8.49 10.21 14.13
CA GLN A 189 -7.56 10.52 13.06
C GLN A 189 -6.41 9.53 13.08
N PHE A 190 -6.09 8.96 11.91
CA PHE A 190 -4.95 8.06 11.73
C PHE A 190 -3.87 8.81 10.94
N LEU A 191 -2.72 9.02 11.56
CA LEU A 191 -1.67 9.83 10.97
C LEU A 191 -0.82 9.00 10.00
N SER A 192 -0.60 9.55 8.81
CA SER A 192 0.40 9.04 7.85
C SER A 192 1.79 9.61 8.15
N GLY A 193 2.84 8.81 7.92
CA GLY A 193 4.22 9.24 8.06
C GLY A 193 4.72 9.15 9.50
N GLY A 194 6.04 9.01 9.65
CA GLY A 194 6.67 8.73 10.94
C GLY A 194 6.72 7.23 11.23
N ASN A 195 6.05 6.78 12.29
CA ASN A 195 6.00 5.36 12.68
C ASN A 195 4.86 4.56 12.00
N ASP A 196 3.99 5.25 11.24
CA ASP A 196 2.75 4.72 10.65
C ASP A 196 1.91 3.95 11.69
N SER A 197 1.83 4.49 12.90
CA SER A 197 1.04 3.84 13.96
C SER A 197 0.43 4.84 14.91
N THR A 198 0.50 6.15 14.66
CA THR A 198 -0.09 7.14 15.56
C THR A 198 -1.54 7.42 15.18
N PHE A 199 -2.41 7.43 16.18
CA PHE A 199 -3.79 7.91 16.05
C PHE A 199 -4.08 9.04 17.05
N ARG A 200 -5.17 9.75 16.81
CA ARG A 200 -5.76 10.71 17.73
C ARG A 200 -7.25 10.46 17.88
N SER A 201 -7.79 10.80 19.05
CA SER A 201 -9.22 10.77 19.30
C SER A 201 -9.70 12.09 19.91
N SER A 202 -10.98 12.39 19.75
CA SER A 202 -11.60 13.62 20.23
C SER A 202 -13.05 13.40 20.58
N GLN A 203 -13.47 14.05 21.67
CA GLN A 203 -14.84 14.11 22.17
C GLN A 203 -15.59 15.35 21.67
N ASP A 204 -14.95 16.21 20.86
CA ASP A 204 -15.60 17.35 20.24
C ASP A 204 -16.87 16.93 19.49
N THR A 205 -17.81 17.86 19.32
CA THR A 205 -19.07 17.59 18.62
C THR A 205 -19.33 18.65 17.56
N SER A 206 -19.97 18.24 16.45
CA SER A 206 -20.46 19.14 15.41
C SER A 206 -19.38 20.02 14.76
N ILE A 207 -18.17 19.47 14.55
CA ILE A 207 -17.07 20.20 13.92
C ILE A 207 -17.18 20.12 12.40
N GLY A 208 -17.41 21.26 11.75
CA GLY A 208 -17.56 21.31 10.29
C GLY A 208 -16.23 21.16 9.52
N ASN A 209 -15.16 21.77 10.03
CA ASN A 209 -13.82 21.75 9.43
C ASN A 209 -12.91 20.83 10.25
N PRO A 210 -12.39 19.71 9.69
CA PRO A 210 -11.51 18.80 10.41
C PRO A 210 -10.30 19.45 11.07
N ASN A 211 -9.78 20.54 10.49
CA ASN A 211 -8.65 21.28 11.04
C ASN A 211 -8.95 22.02 12.36
N ALA A 212 -10.23 22.13 12.74
CA ALA A 212 -10.67 22.78 13.96
C ALA A 212 -10.95 21.79 15.11
N ILE A 213 -10.80 20.48 14.87
CA ILE A 213 -10.99 19.46 15.91
C ILE A 213 -9.88 19.60 16.96
N TYR A 214 -10.27 19.67 18.22
CA TYR A 214 -9.35 19.56 19.34
C TYR A 214 -9.11 18.08 19.68
N TRP A 215 -7.88 17.62 19.50
CA TRP A 215 -7.51 16.23 19.78
C TRP A 215 -7.24 16.03 21.27
N ASP A 216 -8.16 15.37 21.97
CA ASP A 216 -8.08 15.11 23.40
C ASP A 216 -6.99 14.08 23.74
N TYR A 217 -6.75 13.13 22.83
CA TYR A 217 -5.80 12.07 23.04
C TYR A 217 -4.94 11.77 21.80
N THR A 218 -3.72 11.29 22.00
CA THR A 218 -2.82 10.78 20.96
C THR A 218 -2.18 9.50 21.44
N GLY A 219 -2.34 8.41 20.69
CA GLY A 219 -1.85 7.08 21.03
C GLY A 219 -1.32 6.32 19.84
N VAL A 220 -1.24 4.99 20.00
CA VAL A 220 -0.76 4.07 18.97
C VAL A 220 -1.89 3.15 18.50
N TYR A 221 -2.00 2.90 17.20
CA TYR A 221 -2.96 1.96 16.65
C TYR A 221 -2.30 0.83 15.87
N GLY A 222 -2.99 -0.30 15.82
CA GLY A 222 -2.58 -1.47 15.05
C GLY A 222 -3.76 -2.03 14.26
N VAL A 223 -3.49 -2.46 13.03
CA VAL A 223 -4.46 -3.18 12.20
C VAL A 223 -3.96 -4.61 11.99
N GLY A 224 -4.80 -5.58 12.29
CA GLY A 224 -4.50 -7.01 12.19
C GLY A 224 -5.43 -7.74 11.23
N ASN A 225 -4.97 -8.88 10.72
CA ASN A 225 -5.76 -9.75 9.86
C ASN A 225 -6.55 -10.76 10.69
N ILE A 226 -7.78 -11.05 10.28
CA ILE A 226 -8.58 -12.16 10.81
C ILE A 226 -8.41 -13.38 9.90
N THR A 227 -8.06 -14.51 10.50
CA THR A 227 -7.81 -15.74 9.72
C THR A 227 -9.09 -16.22 9.06
N GLY A 228 -9.03 -16.44 7.74
CA GLY A 228 -10.17 -16.93 6.96
C GLY A 228 -11.16 -15.84 6.53
N ASN A 229 -10.93 -14.57 6.86
CA ASN A 229 -11.75 -13.46 6.39
C ASN A 229 -10.88 -12.25 6.02
N MET A 230 -10.70 -12.00 4.72
CA MET A 230 -9.91 -10.86 4.24
C MET A 230 -10.61 -9.51 4.41
N TYR A 231 -11.94 -9.51 4.44
CA TYR A 231 -12.80 -8.32 4.48
C TYR A 231 -12.98 -7.78 5.90
N LEU A 232 -12.61 -8.55 6.92
CA LEU A 232 -12.72 -8.19 8.33
C LEU A 232 -11.32 -8.11 8.95
N LYS A 233 -11.06 -7.04 9.68
CA LYS A 233 -9.77 -6.78 10.33
C LYS A 233 -9.97 -6.59 11.83
N THR A 234 -8.88 -6.64 12.58
CA THR A 234 -8.86 -6.10 13.94
C THR A 234 -8.30 -4.69 13.90
N LEU A 235 -8.89 -3.77 14.66
CA LEU A 235 -8.31 -2.47 14.98
C LEU A 235 -8.10 -2.40 16.50
N THR A 236 -6.88 -2.12 16.91
CA THR A 236 -6.54 -1.86 18.32
C THR A 236 -6.14 -0.42 18.47
N LEU A 237 -6.75 0.29 19.42
CA LEU A 237 -6.36 1.63 19.83
C LEU A 237 -5.72 1.54 21.22
N ASP A 238 -4.43 1.84 21.28
CA ASP A 238 -3.63 1.82 22.51
C ASP A 238 -3.63 3.21 23.13
N TYR A 239 -4.29 3.29 24.30
CA TYR A 239 -4.39 4.51 25.11
C TYR A 239 -3.30 4.58 26.22
N ASP A 240 -2.22 3.82 26.08
CA ASP A 240 -1.01 3.73 26.93
C ASP A 240 -1.33 3.41 28.40
N PHE A 241 -1.67 4.45 29.17
CA PHE A 241 -2.01 4.30 30.59
C PHE A 241 -3.43 3.77 30.83
N PHE A 242 -4.32 3.91 29.84
CA PHE A 242 -5.68 3.39 29.89
C PHE A 242 -5.78 2.03 29.22
N ASP A 243 -6.88 1.33 29.44
CA ASP A 243 -7.15 0.07 28.75
C ASP A 243 -7.24 0.29 27.23
N ASN A 244 -6.80 -0.71 26.47
CA ASN A 244 -6.85 -0.67 25.01
C ASN A 244 -8.28 -0.91 24.52
N GLU A 245 -8.66 -0.21 23.46
CA GLU A 245 -9.92 -0.46 22.76
C GLU A 245 -9.69 -1.47 21.64
N TYR A 246 -10.53 -2.50 21.57
CA TYR A 246 -10.44 -3.58 20.59
C TYR A 246 -11.69 -3.62 19.71
N PHE A 247 -11.49 -3.49 18.39
CA PHE A 247 -12.57 -3.51 17.43
C PHE A 247 -12.36 -4.58 16.36
N GLU A 248 -13.45 -5.16 15.89
CA GLU A 248 -13.51 -5.67 14.52
C GLU A 248 -13.79 -4.49 13.58
N LEU A 249 -12.94 -4.30 12.58
CA LEU A 249 -13.02 -3.25 11.57
C LEU A 249 -13.55 -3.84 10.26
N SER A 250 -14.65 -3.28 9.77
CA SER A 250 -15.18 -3.56 8.44
C SER A 250 -15.34 -2.25 7.64
N VAL A 251 -15.39 -2.37 6.31
CA VAL A 251 -15.56 -1.22 5.40
C VAL A 251 -16.93 -1.34 4.76
N ILE A 252 -17.78 -0.34 4.97
CA ILE A 252 -19.11 -0.27 4.35
C ILE A 252 -18.97 0.25 2.92
N ASP A 253 -18.20 1.33 2.75
CA ASP A 253 -17.80 1.89 1.48
C ASP A 253 -16.50 2.71 1.64
N ASP A 254 -15.96 3.22 0.54
CA ASP A 254 -14.70 3.99 0.54
C ASP A 254 -14.73 5.27 1.41
N GLY A 255 -15.89 5.68 1.91
CA GLY A 255 -16.04 6.81 2.82
C GLY A 255 -16.55 6.45 4.22
N THR A 256 -16.86 5.19 4.51
CA THR A 256 -17.49 4.76 5.76
C THR A 256 -16.92 3.44 6.27
N ILE A 257 -16.46 3.43 7.53
CA ILE A 257 -16.04 2.23 8.25
C ILE A 257 -17.02 1.91 9.38
N GLU A 258 -17.08 0.64 9.74
CA GLU A 258 -17.79 0.14 10.91
C GLU A 258 -16.78 -0.47 11.89
N LEU A 259 -16.95 -0.13 13.17
CA LEU A 259 -16.16 -0.63 14.28
C LEU A 259 -17.07 -1.36 15.26
N PHE A 260 -16.95 -2.67 15.35
CA PHE A 260 -17.62 -3.47 16.38
C PHE A 260 -16.71 -3.62 17.59
N HIS A 261 -17.11 -3.05 18.72
CA HIS A 261 -16.33 -3.07 19.96
C HIS A 261 -16.45 -4.43 20.66
N ALA A 262 -15.33 -5.12 20.82
CA ALA A 262 -15.28 -6.52 21.21
C ALA A 262 -15.83 -6.78 22.63
N ASP A 263 -15.57 -5.88 23.57
CA ASP A 263 -15.93 -6.08 24.98
C ASP A 263 -17.36 -5.64 25.29
N SER A 264 -17.80 -4.52 24.71
CA SER A 264 -19.16 -4.01 24.96
C SER A 264 -20.21 -4.60 24.03
N GLY A 265 -19.81 -5.05 22.84
CA GLY A 265 -20.73 -5.43 21.76
C GLY A 265 -21.41 -4.25 21.09
N THR A 266 -20.94 -3.01 21.30
CA THR A 266 -21.44 -1.81 20.63
C THR A 266 -20.89 -1.72 19.20
N VAL A 267 -21.72 -1.30 18.24
CA VAL A 267 -21.31 -0.98 16.87
C VAL A 267 -21.26 0.53 16.69
N TYR A 268 -20.19 1.02 16.08
CA TYR A 268 -20.03 2.40 15.68
C TYR A 268 -19.80 2.49 14.17
N GLU A 269 -20.36 3.50 13.51
CA GLU A 269 -19.97 3.85 12.14
C GLU A 269 -19.26 5.19 12.14
N PHE A 270 -18.16 5.24 11.40
CA PHE A 270 -17.38 6.45 11.20
C PHE A 270 -17.29 6.80 9.72
N ARG A 271 -17.55 8.06 9.40
CA ARG A 271 -17.47 8.60 8.05
C ARG A 271 -16.23 9.47 7.88
N GLY A 272 -15.51 9.24 6.78
CA GLY A 272 -14.32 10.02 6.42
C GLY A 272 -14.66 11.49 6.11
N ARG A 273 -13.88 12.40 6.69
CA ARG A 273 -13.94 13.86 6.53
C ARG A 273 -12.60 14.38 6.05
N GLY A 274 -12.62 15.27 5.05
CA GLY A 274 -11.40 15.83 4.47
C GLY A 274 -10.57 14.76 3.76
N TYR A 275 -11.06 14.25 2.64
CA TYR A 275 -10.32 13.25 1.84
C TYR A 275 -8.94 13.78 1.44
N ILE A 276 -7.89 13.01 1.75
CA ILE A 276 -6.50 13.30 1.44
C ILE A 276 -6.14 12.55 0.15
N ALA A 277 -6.04 13.30 -0.94
CA ALA A 277 -5.59 12.73 -2.19
C ALA A 277 -4.06 12.70 -2.25
N TYR A 278 -3.48 11.50 -2.36
CA TYR A 278 -2.07 11.30 -2.66
C TYR A 278 -1.87 11.39 -4.17
N TYR A 279 -2.09 12.63 -4.63
CA TYR A 279 -2.22 13.13 -5.99
C TYR A 279 -3.60 13.01 -6.66
N ARG A 280 -4.53 13.82 -6.17
CA ARG A 280 -5.43 14.70 -6.94
C ARG A 280 -5.13 16.11 -6.41
N ALA A 281 -5.09 17.19 -7.18
CA ALA A 281 -6.05 17.56 -8.19
C ALA A 281 -5.39 18.21 -9.40
N SER A 282 -5.65 17.66 -10.59
CA SER A 282 -5.81 18.50 -11.77
C SER A 282 -7.22 19.07 -11.76
N ASN A 283 -7.38 20.36 -12.06
CA ASN A 283 -8.69 20.85 -12.53
C ASN A 283 -9.05 20.14 -13.85
N THR A 284 -10.24 20.38 -14.40
CA THR A 284 -10.65 19.93 -15.75
C THR A 284 -9.70 20.35 -16.89
N GLU A 285 -8.66 21.14 -16.60
CA GLU A 285 -7.66 21.67 -17.53
C GLU A 285 -6.24 21.15 -17.22
N GLY A 286 -6.07 20.17 -16.32
CA GLY A 286 -4.76 19.55 -16.06
C GLY A 286 -3.85 20.28 -15.05
N LYS A 287 -4.33 21.33 -14.37
CA LYS A 287 -3.50 22.17 -13.48
C LYS A 287 -3.57 21.74 -12.02
N ILE A 288 -2.40 21.55 -11.40
CA ILE A 288 -2.20 21.12 -9.99
C ILE A 288 -2.82 22.14 -9.02
N ILE A 289 -3.71 21.69 -8.12
CA ILE A 289 -4.43 22.57 -7.17
C ILE A 289 -3.88 22.46 -5.73
N GLU A 290 -3.33 21.31 -5.30
CA GLU A 290 -2.82 21.14 -3.93
C GLU A 290 -1.51 20.34 -3.89
N LYS A 291 -0.55 20.82 -3.08
CA LYS A 291 0.68 20.11 -2.70
C LYS A 291 0.57 19.75 -1.22
N ASN A 292 -0.06 18.62 -0.91
CA ASN A 292 0.08 18.06 0.43
C ASN A 292 1.42 17.31 0.50
N HIS A 293 2.39 17.90 1.20
CA HIS A 293 3.70 17.31 1.50
C HIS A 293 3.61 16.18 2.55
N LEU A 294 2.43 15.56 2.71
CA LEU A 294 2.24 14.49 3.69
C LEU A 294 2.87 13.21 3.12
N PRO A 295 3.96 12.69 3.72
CA PRO A 295 4.69 11.56 3.19
C PRO A 295 3.98 10.26 3.61
N LYS A 296 2.83 9.97 3.02
CA LYS A 296 2.28 8.62 3.11
C LYS A 296 3.11 7.74 2.19
N LYS A 297 3.85 6.81 2.77
CA LYS A 297 4.58 5.78 2.05
C LYS A 297 4.04 4.43 2.48
N ARG A 298 3.99 3.48 1.55
CA ARG A 298 3.71 2.09 1.91
C ARG A 298 4.92 1.52 2.65
N LYS A 299 4.67 0.70 3.65
CA LYS A 299 5.67 0.10 4.52
C LYS A 299 6.12 -1.21 3.92
N GLN A 300 7.41 -1.29 3.65
CA GLN A 300 8.07 -2.56 3.35
C GLN A 300 8.00 -3.45 4.62
N LYS A 301 7.28 -4.57 4.51
CA LYS A 301 7.12 -5.56 5.60
C LYS A 301 8.35 -6.49 5.69
N THR A 302 9.14 -6.59 4.62
CA THR A 302 10.37 -7.37 4.54
C THR A 302 11.57 -6.59 5.07
N LYS A 303 12.65 -7.32 5.43
CA LYS A 303 13.90 -6.69 5.82
C LYS A 303 14.56 -6.07 4.57
N LYS A 304 14.98 -4.80 4.65
CA LYS A 304 15.80 -4.17 3.60
C LYS A 304 17.10 -4.95 3.39
N VAL A 305 17.50 -5.06 2.13
CA VAL A 305 18.72 -5.73 1.66
C VAL A 305 19.50 -4.81 0.72
N ASP A 306 20.79 -5.07 0.59
CA ASP A 306 21.66 -4.37 -0.35
C ASP A 306 21.20 -4.66 -1.79
N ASN A 307 21.38 -3.71 -2.69
CA ASN A 307 21.06 -3.89 -4.10
C ASN A 307 22.20 -4.63 -4.81
N PRO A 308 21.96 -5.78 -5.48
CA PRO A 308 23.01 -6.51 -6.20
C PRO A 308 23.38 -5.89 -7.55
N ARG A 309 22.65 -4.88 -8.02
CA ARG A 309 22.93 -4.21 -9.30
C ARG A 309 24.19 -3.37 -9.20
N GLU A 310 24.93 -3.33 -10.30
CA GLU A 310 26.03 -2.37 -10.49
C GLU A 310 25.57 -1.28 -11.44
N ASN A 311 25.72 -0.01 -11.03
CA ASN A 311 25.41 1.12 -11.88
C ASN A 311 26.35 1.17 -13.10
N LYS A 312 25.77 1.03 -14.30
CA LYS A 312 26.48 1.09 -15.58
C LYS A 312 26.44 2.48 -16.24
N ARG A 313 25.76 3.45 -15.62
CA ARG A 313 25.64 4.82 -16.12
C ARG A 313 26.83 5.66 -15.64
N SER A 314 27.46 6.35 -16.59
CA SER A 314 28.59 7.26 -16.37
C SER A 314 28.16 8.68 -16.02
#